data_AF-A0A0C4E6D7-F1
#
_entry.id   AF-A0A0C4E6D7-F1
#
_cell.length_a   1.000
_cell.length_b   1.000
_cell.length_c   1.000
_cell.angle_alpha   90.00
_cell.angle_beta   90.00
_cell.angle_gamma   90.00
#
_symmetry.space_group_name_H-M   'P 1'
#
loop_
_entity.id
_entity.type
_entity.pdbx_description
1 polymer ?
#
loop_
_entity_poly.entity_id
_entity_poly.type
_entity_poly.pdbx_seq_one_letter_code
_entity_poly.pdbx_strand_id
1 'polypeptide(L)'
;MPHPCAPLPYKKARSENRAEEIARTKHLSTMPFLQGLRWPPFLACSARAGRLLAWGRYSSTKAASAPLRIKSGHKDRPARTRFAPSPTGFLHMGSLRTALFNYLLARSTGGQFLLRLEDTDRTRIVPDAEKRLYEDLKWAGLYWDEGPDIGGPKGPYRQSERLHHYRTYAQELLDKGRAYRCFCSKDELAASQLGSQVDTGHTGRYPGTCLAVTPNESEERAARGEPHVIRFKSSSEPVSVPDIVYRGFRKRQAEDDFIIIKSDGYPTYHFANVVDDHLMDITHVIRGAEWLVSTPMHCDLYAALGWKEPVFAHVGLLVNAERQKLSKRNADIHISSYQEKHFLPEVLLNFVASLGWRAPSKKGILTLPQLVECFNLKFTKGDIVTELDKLQFYQRKHLDRLLVQDTADSRPAPSLVPVLRAVANDIQALEASRTSSTLETPKPPGPVFADASSLGELHPALRTDRKDDGGRQQYVLAALRLLRNKVWPLKGLVADNRYAFWRPSRSRLLETLDRVDEAVGDVVVDGSAGGIREALVSARRILEPLSEDSWTAVYLSHAIGTANASIICHDRETGKSIPHAAFRLWRWAMAASDPGPPVYALLELVGRHEALARLDVAIELLEEDDST
;
A
#
# COMPACT_ATOMS: atom_id res chain seq x y z
N MET A 1 43.98 5.15 -27.99
CA MET A 1 43.04 5.32 -29.12
C MET A 1 42.84 3.97 -29.79
N PRO A 2 41.61 3.45 -29.83
CA PRO A 2 41.32 2.12 -30.38
C PRO A 2 40.85 2.21 -31.84
N HIS A 3 41.15 1.18 -32.63
CA HIS A 3 40.40 0.90 -33.86
C HIS A 3 39.66 -0.44 -33.73
N PRO A 4 38.49 -0.56 -34.38
CA PRO A 4 37.44 -1.49 -34.03
C PRO A 4 37.48 -2.75 -34.90
N CYS A 5 36.91 -3.86 -34.41
CA CYS A 5 36.56 -5.00 -35.25
C CYS A 5 35.09 -5.37 -35.05
N ALA A 6 34.38 -5.44 -36.17
CA ALA A 6 32.93 -5.57 -36.33
C ALA A 6 32.42 -7.02 -36.14
N PRO A 7 31.09 -7.22 -35.99
CA PRO A 7 30.51 -8.52 -35.63
C PRO A 7 30.17 -9.39 -36.86
N LEU A 8 30.24 -10.71 -36.68
CA LEU A 8 29.88 -11.74 -37.66
C LEU A 8 28.35 -11.95 -37.78
N PRO A 9 27.84 -12.41 -38.95
CA PRO A 9 26.42 -12.42 -39.26
C PRO A 9 25.68 -13.70 -38.82
N TYR A 10 24.46 -13.53 -38.33
CA TYR A 10 23.51 -14.60 -38.02
C TYR A 10 22.81 -15.07 -39.31
N LYS A 11 23.02 -16.32 -39.72
CA LYS A 11 22.32 -16.93 -40.85
C LYS A 11 20.93 -17.44 -40.42
N LYS A 12 19.90 -16.97 -41.12
CA LYS A 12 18.55 -17.56 -41.19
C LYS A 12 18.59 -18.93 -41.87
N ALA A 13 17.88 -19.90 -41.32
CA ALA A 13 17.34 -21.04 -42.06
C ALA A 13 15.90 -21.29 -41.60
N ARG A 14 14.98 -21.24 -42.57
CA ARG A 14 13.57 -21.64 -42.50
C ARG A 14 13.45 -23.10 -42.97
N SER A 15 12.63 -23.88 -42.29
CA SER A 15 11.75 -24.93 -42.86
C SER A 15 10.64 -25.15 -41.83
N GLU A 16 9.39 -24.75 -42.08
CA GLU A 16 8.37 -25.43 -42.90
C GLU A 16 8.21 -26.92 -42.54
N ASN A 17 7.05 -27.23 -41.94
CA ASN A 17 6.31 -28.50 -41.84
C ASN A 17 6.02 -28.97 -40.41
N ARG A 18 4.88 -28.52 -39.85
CA ARG A 18 3.96 -29.39 -39.07
C ARG A 18 2.61 -28.71 -38.83
N ALA A 19 1.77 -28.70 -39.85
CA ALA A 19 0.33 -28.50 -39.72
C ALA A 19 -0.34 -29.38 -40.77
N GLU A 20 -0.64 -30.63 -40.42
CA GLU A 20 -1.71 -31.49 -40.95
C GLU A 20 -1.57 -32.89 -40.34
N GLU A 21 -2.71 -33.59 -40.22
CA GLU A 21 -2.98 -34.89 -39.56
C GLU A 21 -3.09 -34.88 -38.01
N ILE A 22 -4.22 -35.18 -37.35
CA ILE A 22 -5.47 -35.86 -37.72
C ILE A 22 -6.62 -35.31 -36.87
N ALA A 23 -7.65 -34.82 -37.55
CA ALA A 23 -9.03 -34.82 -37.07
C ALA A 23 -9.66 -36.17 -37.43
N ARG A 24 -10.24 -36.89 -36.46
CA ARG A 24 -11.35 -37.86 -36.64
C ARG A 24 -11.68 -38.55 -35.32
N THR A 25 -12.75 -38.10 -34.66
CA THR A 25 -13.85 -38.96 -34.19
C THR A 25 -14.95 -38.08 -33.61
N LYS A 26 -16.04 -37.96 -34.37
CA LYS A 26 -17.38 -37.52 -33.94
C LYS A 26 -18.35 -38.66 -34.22
N HIS A 27 -19.26 -38.88 -33.28
CA HIS A 27 -20.65 -39.39 -33.39
C HIS A 27 -20.98 -40.08 -32.06
N LEU A 28 -22.16 -40.02 -31.46
CA LEU A 28 -23.44 -39.35 -31.68
C LEU A 28 -24.26 -39.74 -30.43
N SER A 29 -25.05 -38.83 -29.85
CA SER A 29 -26.36 -39.17 -29.27
C SER A 29 -27.04 -37.89 -28.76
N THR A 30 -28.25 -37.69 -29.26
CA THR A 30 -29.16 -36.57 -29.05
C THR A 30 -30.36 -36.99 -28.20
N MET A 31 -30.89 -36.02 -27.43
CA MET A 31 -32.29 -35.83 -26.95
C MET A 31 -32.77 -36.62 -25.71
N PRO A 32 -33.85 -36.18 -25.00
CA PRO A 32 -34.33 -34.80 -24.72
C PRO A 32 -34.85 -34.57 -23.26
N PHE A 33 -35.15 -33.29 -22.98
CA PHE A 33 -36.15 -32.71 -22.04
C PHE A 33 -36.72 -33.53 -20.87
N LEU A 34 -36.70 -32.96 -19.65
CA LEU A 34 -37.85 -32.93 -18.74
C LEU A 34 -37.77 -31.76 -17.76
N GLN A 35 -38.91 -31.10 -17.61
CA GLN A 35 -39.20 -29.94 -16.77
C GLN A 35 -39.35 -30.32 -15.29
N GLY A 36 -39.15 -29.33 -14.42
CA GLY A 36 -39.92 -29.20 -13.18
C GLY A 36 -39.21 -29.59 -11.90
N LEU A 37 -38.85 -28.57 -11.09
CA LEU A 37 -38.89 -28.69 -9.64
C LEU A 37 -39.20 -27.33 -9.01
N ARG A 38 -40.40 -27.27 -8.45
CA ARG A 38 -41.01 -26.16 -7.71
C ARG A 38 -40.31 -25.96 -6.36
N TRP A 39 -40.14 -24.71 -5.96
CA TRP A 39 -39.82 -24.32 -4.58
C TRP A 39 -41.08 -24.29 -3.71
N PRO A 40 -41.04 -24.75 -2.44
CA PRO A 40 -42.15 -24.58 -1.51
C PRO A 40 -42.12 -23.17 -0.84
N PRO A 41 -43.29 -22.56 -0.56
CA PRO A 41 -43.38 -21.31 0.18
C PRO A 41 -43.76 -21.55 1.66
N PHE A 42 -43.04 -20.95 2.59
CA PHE A 42 -43.43 -20.79 4.01
C PHE A 42 -42.57 -19.64 4.56
N LEU A 43 -42.99 -18.68 5.38
CA LEU A 43 -44.25 -18.37 6.05
C LEU A 43 -44.09 -16.93 6.55
N ALA A 44 -45.11 -16.11 6.40
CA ALA A 44 -45.20 -14.81 7.05
C ALA A 44 -45.33 -14.99 8.57
N CYS A 45 -44.61 -14.18 9.36
CA CYS A 45 -44.93 -14.01 10.78
C CYS A 45 -44.73 -12.55 11.19
N SER A 46 -45.83 -11.93 11.57
CA SER A 46 -45.97 -10.62 12.18
C SER A 46 -45.71 -10.67 13.68
N ALA A 47 -44.96 -9.70 14.24
CA ALA A 47 -45.10 -9.23 15.63
C ALA A 47 -44.28 -7.93 15.79
N ARG A 48 -44.96 -6.78 15.87
CA ARG A 48 -45.36 -6.04 17.08
C ARG A 48 -44.25 -5.20 17.70
N ALA A 49 -44.53 -3.90 17.67
CA ALA A 49 -43.83 -2.83 18.36
C ALA A 49 -43.91 -2.97 19.89
N GLY A 50 -42.84 -2.51 20.55
CA GLY A 50 -42.81 -2.19 21.97
C GLY A 50 -41.81 -1.05 22.20
N ARG A 51 -42.34 0.14 22.47
CA ARG A 51 -41.62 1.31 23.03
C ARG A 51 -41.39 1.12 24.53
N LEU A 52 -40.58 2.03 25.10
CA LEU A 52 -40.29 2.34 26.54
C LEU A 52 -38.90 1.79 26.94
N LEU A 53 -37.92 2.53 27.48
CA LEU A 53 -37.86 3.73 28.35
C LEU A 53 -36.46 4.41 28.19
N ALA A 54 -36.38 5.74 28.18
CA ALA A 54 -35.98 6.63 29.27
C ALA A 54 -34.47 6.95 29.39
N TRP A 55 -34.21 8.25 29.49
CA TRP A 55 -32.93 8.92 29.67
C TRP A 55 -32.22 8.56 30.98
N GLY A 56 -30.88 8.48 30.91
CA GLY A 56 -30.00 8.38 32.07
C GLY A 56 -28.53 8.69 31.75
N ARG A 57 -28.17 9.97 31.93
CA ARG A 57 -26.88 10.55 32.37
C ARG A 57 -25.56 9.95 31.84
N TYR A 58 -24.85 10.81 31.09
CA TYR A 58 -23.42 10.73 30.82
C TYR A 58 -22.59 10.60 32.11
N SER A 59 -21.79 9.55 32.20
CA SER A 59 -20.63 9.46 33.09
C SER A 59 -19.48 8.80 32.35
N SER A 60 -18.31 9.42 32.44
CA SER A 60 -17.06 9.03 31.81
C SER A 60 -16.53 7.71 32.37
N THR A 61 -16.26 6.72 31.52
CA THR A 61 -15.40 5.59 31.89
C THR A 61 -14.54 5.14 30.71
N LYS A 62 -13.22 5.10 30.97
CA LYS A 62 -12.16 4.46 30.21
C LYS A 62 -12.63 3.11 29.64
N ALA A 63 -12.52 2.94 28.32
CA ALA A 63 -12.76 1.67 27.67
C ALA A 63 -11.59 0.70 27.96
N ALA A 64 -11.78 -0.16 28.95
CA ALA A 64 -10.99 -1.37 29.12
C ALA A 64 -11.42 -2.37 28.03
N SER A 65 -10.49 -2.77 27.17
CA SER A 65 -10.70 -3.78 26.14
C SER A 65 -10.69 -5.18 26.75
N ALA A 66 -11.85 -5.81 26.85
CA ALA A 66 -11.96 -7.24 27.16
C ALA A 66 -11.51 -8.09 25.95
N PRO A 67 -10.74 -9.17 26.15
CA PRO A 67 -10.21 -9.96 25.04
C PRO A 67 -11.27 -10.93 24.49
N LEU A 68 -11.60 -10.76 23.21
CA LEU A 68 -12.39 -11.71 22.43
C LEU A 68 -11.60 -13.02 22.24
N ARG A 69 -12.16 -14.12 22.73
CA ARG A 69 -11.54 -15.44 22.75
C ARG A 69 -11.77 -16.16 21.42
N ILE A 70 -10.81 -16.10 20.49
CA ILE A 70 -10.87 -16.79 19.18
C ILE A 70 -9.83 -17.92 19.11
N LYS A 71 -10.21 -19.10 18.62
CA LYS A 71 -9.39 -20.33 18.53
C LYS A 71 -8.62 -20.39 17.18
N SER A 72 -7.29 -20.28 17.21
CA SER A 72 -6.40 -20.61 16.08
C SER A 72 -5.12 -21.31 16.61
N GLY A 73 -4.63 -22.32 15.89
CA GLY A 73 -3.68 -23.35 16.35
C GLY A 73 -2.19 -22.98 16.40
N HIS A 74 -1.84 -21.78 16.88
CA HIS A 74 -0.44 -21.37 17.16
C HIS A 74 -0.24 -20.85 18.59
N LYS A 75 -1.12 -21.25 19.53
CA LYS A 75 -1.22 -20.68 20.90
C LYS A 75 -0.32 -21.33 21.95
N ASP A 76 0.88 -21.80 21.61
CA ASP A 76 1.67 -22.45 22.65
C ASP A 76 2.22 -21.44 23.66
N ARG A 77 2.57 -20.19 23.26
CA ARG A 77 2.82 -19.00 24.13
C ARG A 77 2.69 -17.67 23.34
N PRO A 78 2.38 -16.53 23.98
CA PRO A 78 2.44 -15.21 23.33
C PRO A 78 3.83 -14.94 22.72
N ALA A 79 3.88 -14.61 21.43
CA ALA A 79 5.15 -14.43 20.74
C ALA A 79 5.73 -13.03 21.02
N ARG A 80 6.96 -12.98 21.55
CA ARG A 80 7.80 -11.78 21.51
C ARG A 80 8.64 -11.82 20.23
N THR A 81 8.42 -10.84 19.36
CA THR A 81 9.09 -10.69 18.06
C THR A 81 9.78 -9.33 17.97
N ARG A 82 10.67 -9.16 16.99
CA ARG A 82 11.33 -7.87 16.76
C ARG A 82 11.54 -7.55 15.29
N PHE A 83 11.39 -6.28 14.96
CA PHE A 83 11.99 -5.71 13.77
C PHE A 83 13.31 -5.03 14.16
N ALA A 84 14.41 -5.49 13.57
CA ALA A 84 15.76 -5.07 13.93
C ALA A 84 16.52 -4.46 12.73
N PRO A 85 16.13 -3.27 12.24
CA PRO A 85 16.82 -2.62 11.13
C PRO A 85 18.09 -1.90 11.59
N SER A 86 19.10 -1.88 10.72
CA SER A 86 20.22 -0.94 10.83
C SER A 86 19.86 0.39 10.15
N PRO A 87 20.13 1.56 10.76
CA PRO A 87 19.81 2.88 10.20
C PRO A 87 20.78 3.30 9.08
N THR A 88 21.01 2.40 8.11
CA THR A 88 21.94 2.56 6.98
C THR A 88 21.25 2.93 5.66
N GLY A 89 19.99 3.35 5.75
CA GLY A 89 19.14 3.75 4.64
C GLY A 89 17.66 3.74 5.03
N PHE A 90 16.81 4.20 4.12
CA PHE A 90 15.37 4.31 4.36
C PHE A 90 14.65 2.97 4.23
N LEU A 91 13.49 2.87 4.91
CA LEU A 91 12.65 1.69 4.89
C LEU A 91 12.23 1.36 3.45
N HIS A 92 12.38 0.09 3.09
CA HIS A 92 11.96 -0.43 1.80
C HIS A 92 10.98 -1.59 1.96
N MET A 93 10.33 -1.97 0.87
CA MET A 93 9.28 -2.99 0.86
C MET A 93 9.66 -4.34 1.47
N GLY A 94 10.86 -4.87 1.17
CA GLY A 94 11.35 -6.10 1.81
C GLY A 94 11.49 -6.01 3.34
N SER A 95 11.91 -4.84 3.84
CA SER A 95 12.03 -4.57 5.26
C SER A 95 10.65 -4.33 5.90
N LEU A 96 9.74 -3.63 5.21
CA LEU A 96 8.34 -3.48 5.63
C LEU A 96 7.64 -4.85 5.73
N ARG A 97 7.89 -5.78 4.80
CA ARG A 97 7.37 -7.15 4.87
C ARG A 97 7.87 -7.88 6.11
N THR A 98 9.16 -7.77 6.41
CA THR A 98 9.75 -8.39 7.61
C THR A 98 9.13 -7.79 8.88
N ALA A 99 8.99 -6.46 8.95
CA ALA A 99 8.32 -5.79 10.05
C ALA A 99 6.87 -6.27 10.20
N LEU A 100 6.12 -6.34 9.08
CA LEU A 100 4.74 -6.79 9.06
C LEU A 100 4.59 -8.23 9.57
N PHE A 101 5.39 -9.19 9.11
CA PHE A 101 5.26 -10.58 9.59
C PHE A 101 5.57 -10.73 11.09
N ASN A 102 6.56 -10.00 11.61
CA ASN A 102 6.83 -9.97 13.04
C ASN A 102 5.65 -9.34 13.81
N TYR A 103 5.08 -8.24 13.31
CA TYR A 103 3.90 -7.60 13.88
C TYR A 103 2.69 -8.56 13.87
N LEU A 104 2.40 -9.20 12.74
CA LEU A 104 1.26 -10.11 12.59
C LEU A 104 1.38 -11.30 13.55
N LEU A 105 2.56 -11.91 13.70
CA LEU A 105 2.77 -12.99 14.67
C LEU A 105 2.54 -12.53 16.12
N ALA A 106 3.12 -11.38 16.49
CA ALA A 106 2.95 -10.83 17.82
C ALA A 106 1.46 -10.57 18.12
N ARG A 107 0.76 -9.88 17.22
CA ARG A 107 -0.66 -9.56 17.42
C ARG A 107 -1.56 -10.80 17.37
N SER A 108 -1.31 -11.77 16.48
CA SER A 108 -2.16 -12.97 16.37
C SER A 108 -2.05 -13.91 17.57
N THR A 109 -0.94 -13.84 18.30
CA THR A 109 -0.69 -14.64 19.51
C THR A 109 -0.93 -13.88 20.81
N GLY A 110 -1.30 -12.59 20.74
CA GLY A 110 -1.42 -11.71 21.92
C GLY A 110 -0.08 -11.40 22.58
N GLY A 111 1.03 -11.49 21.84
CA GLY A 111 2.37 -11.15 22.27
C GLY A 111 2.77 -9.71 21.93
N GLN A 112 4.09 -9.49 21.80
CA GLN A 112 4.68 -8.15 21.70
C GLN A 112 5.59 -8.03 20.48
N PHE A 113 5.49 -6.89 19.80
CA PHE A 113 6.29 -6.50 18.65
C PHE A 113 7.27 -5.39 19.04
N LEU A 114 8.57 -5.69 18.99
CA LEU A 114 9.63 -4.76 19.41
C LEU A 114 10.30 -4.09 18.21
N LEU A 115 10.77 -2.86 18.40
CA LEU A 115 11.69 -2.18 17.49
C LEU A 115 13.07 -2.07 18.15
N ARG A 116 14.11 -2.60 17.51
CA ARG A 116 15.51 -2.50 17.97
C ARG A 116 16.38 -1.91 16.87
N LEU A 117 17.18 -0.88 17.17
CA LEU A 117 18.10 -0.32 16.19
C LEU A 117 19.46 -0.99 16.27
N GLU A 118 19.91 -1.53 15.14
CA GLU A 118 21.21 -2.17 15.01
C GLU A 118 22.22 -1.20 14.40
N ASP A 119 22.66 -0.25 15.23
CA ASP A 119 23.50 0.91 14.88
C ASP A 119 25.00 0.73 15.26
N THR A 120 25.45 -0.53 15.32
CA THR A 120 26.83 -0.91 15.72
C THR A 120 27.89 -0.59 14.66
N ASP A 121 27.48 -0.44 13.40
CA ASP A 121 28.32 0.08 12.32
C ASP A 121 28.08 1.59 12.15
N ARG A 122 28.77 2.36 12.99
CA ARG A 122 28.67 3.83 13.03
C ARG A 122 29.01 4.50 11.70
N THR A 123 29.85 3.88 10.88
CA THR A 123 30.33 4.46 9.61
C THR A 123 29.27 4.47 8.51
N ARG A 124 28.24 3.63 8.64
CA ARG A 124 27.18 3.45 7.64
C ARG A 124 25.87 4.11 8.03
N ILE A 125 25.81 4.78 9.18
CA ILE A 125 24.61 5.46 9.64
C ILE A 125 24.27 6.57 8.67
N VAL A 126 23.03 6.57 8.20
CA VAL A 126 22.48 7.64 7.36
C VAL A 126 21.73 8.61 8.27
N PRO A 127 22.05 9.91 8.23
CA PRO A 127 21.29 10.94 8.94
C PRO A 127 19.79 10.83 8.64
N ASP A 128 18.95 11.10 9.64
CA ASP A 128 17.48 11.04 9.57
C ASP A 128 16.87 9.65 9.28
N ALA A 129 17.65 8.60 8.99
CA ALA A 129 17.13 7.28 8.69
C ALA A 129 16.33 6.68 9.86
N GLU A 130 16.77 6.93 11.09
CA GLU A 130 16.06 6.51 12.31
C GLU A 130 14.70 7.20 12.46
N LYS A 131 14.67 8.52 12.34
CA LYS A 131 13.42 9.30 12.42
C LYS A 131 12.46 8.87 11.32
N ARG A 132 12.96 8.75 10.09
CA ARG A 132 12.14 8.36 8.93
C ARG A 132 11.59 6.94 9.06
N LEU A 133 12.40 6.01 9.60
CA LEU A 133 11.96 4.66 9.90
C LEU A 133 10.73 4.67 10.83
N TYR A 134 10.72 5.51 11.87
CA TYR A 134 9.59 5.61 12.78
C TYR A 134 8.34 6.16 12.08
N GLU A 135 8.50 7.22 11.29
CA GLU A 135 7.43 7.84 10.52
C GLU A 135 6.82 6.85 9.53
N ASP A 136 7.64 6.11 8.78
CA ASP A 136 7.16 5.15 7.79
C ASP A 136 6.43 3.96 8.42
N LEU A 137 6.92 3.44 9.55
CA LEU A 137 6.24 2.36 10.28
C LEU A 137 4.91 2.84 10.89
N LYS A 138 4.88 4.02 11.52
CA LYS A 138 3.66 4.62 12.09
C LYS A 138 2.64 4.92 10.99
N TRP A 139 3.08 5.46 9.85
CA TRP A 139 2.23 5.67 8.68
C TRP A 139 1.64 4.37 8.14
N ALA A 140 2.44 3.30 8.09
CA ALA A 140 1.96 1.97 7.70
C ALA A 140 0.99 1.35 8.73
N GLY A 141 0.87 1.91 9.94
CA GLY A 141 0.04 1.39 11.03
C GLY A 141 0.73 0.31 11.88
N LEU A 142 2.06 0.17 11.76
CA LEU A 142 2.85 -0.81 12.50
C LEU A 142 3.47 -0.16 13.75
N TYR A 143 2.70 -0.12 14.82
CA TYR A 143 3.15 0.34 16.14
C TYR A 143 3.82 -0.78 16.93
N TRP A 144 4.95 -0.46 17.56
CA TRP A 144 5.70 -1.36 18.44
C TRP A 144 5.33 -1.15 19.91
N ASP A 145 5.48 -2.22 20.69
CA ASP A 145 5.17 -2.25 22.13
C ASP A 145 6.37 -1.85 22.99
N GLU A 146 7.59 -2.07 22.48
CA GLU A 146 8.83 -1.58 23.08
C GLU A 146 9.76 -1.09 21.97
N GLY A 147 10.51 -0.02 22.22
CA GLY A 147 11.42 0.53 21.22
C GLY A 147 12.19 1.76 21.69
N PRO A 148 13.03 2.35 20.82
CA PRO A 148 13.98 3.38 21.25
C PRO A 148 13.34 4.73 21.58
N ASP A 149 12.15 5.02 21.05
CA ASP A 149 11.38 6.25 21.29
C ASP A 149 10.38 6.10 22.44
N ILE A 150 9.83 4.91 22.66
CA ILE A 150 8.80 4.64 23.69
C ILE A 150 9.34 3.92 24.93
N GLY A 151 10.58 3.44 24.90
CA GLY A 151 11.18 2.66 25.98
C GLY A 151 10.58 1.25 26.10
N GLY A 152 10.74 0.66 27.28
CA GLY A 152 10.29 -0.69 27.60
C GLY A 152 11.20 -1.37 28.63
N PRO A 153 10.75 -2.46 29.25
CA PRO A 153 11.44 -3.09 30.38
C PRO A 153 12.78 -3.74 30.02
N LYS A 154 13.03 -3.99 28.73
CA LYS A 154 14.26 -4.62 28.22
C LYS A 154 15.18 -3.63 27.50
N GLY A 155 14.92 -2.33 27.64
CA GLY A 155 15.73 -1.27 27.09
C GLY A 155 17.15 -1.24 27.69
N PRO A 156 18.08 -0.45 27.12
CA PRO A 156 17.88 0.42 25.95
C PRO A 156 17.66 -0.35 24.64
N TYR A 157 17.06 0.26 23.61
CA TYR A 157 16.73 -0.40 22.33
C TYR A 157 17.61 0.04 21.15
N ARG A 158 18.67 0.80 21.41
CA ARG A 158 19.78 1.03 20.46
C ARG A 158 20.98 0.21 20.88
N GLN A 159 21.60 -0.51 19.95
CA GLN A 159 22.74 -1.35 20.28
C GLN A 159 23.97 -0.54 20.72
N SER A 160 24.16 0.67 20.20
CA SER A 160 25.20 1.59 20.66
C SER A 160 25.10 1.97 22.15
N GLU A 161 23.90 1.89 22.74
CA GLU A 161 23.65 2.17 24.16
C GLU A 161 23.84 0.91 25.05
N ARG A 162 24.13 -0.25 24.46
CA ARG A 162 24.15 -1.57 25.11
C ARG A 162 25.54 -2.19 25.23
N LEU A 163 26.60 -1.40 25.02
CA LEU A 163 27.99 -1.89 24.98
C LEU A 163 28.42 -2.69 26.22
N HIS A 164 27.89 -2.36 27.39
CA HIS A 164 28.19 -3.07 28.63
C HIS A 164 27.74 -4.54 28.59
N HIS A 165 26.55 -4.85 28.05
CA HIS A 165 26.08 -6.23 27.89
C HIS A 165 27.02 -7.05 27.02
N TYR A 166 27.43 -6.50 25.87
CA TYR A 166 28.31 -7.22 24.96
C TYR A 166 29.68 -7.46 25.59
N ARG A 167 30.23 -6.50 26.33
CA ARG A 167 31.48 -6.70 27.09
C ARG A 167 31.33 -7.82 28.12
N THR A 168 30.24 -7.84 28.89
CA THR A 168 29.96 -8.89 29.88
C THR A 168 29.94 -10.28 29.24
N TYR A 169 29.17 -10.48 28.18
CA TYR A 169 29.06 -11.80 27.55
C TYR A 169 30.29 -12.19 26.71
N ALA A 170 31.03 -11.21 26.19
CA ALA A 170 32.32 -11.49 25.55
C ALA A 170 33.35 -11.97 26.58
N GLN A 171 33.36 -11.37 27.78
CA GLN A 171 34.20 -11.81 28.88
C GLN A 171 33.80 -13.22 29.35
N GLU A 172 32.50 -13.51 29.50
CA GLU A 172 32.03 -14.85 29.84
C GLU A 172 32.50 -15.91 28.83
N LEU A 173 32.49 -15.58 27.52
CA LEU A 173 33.02 -16.49 26.49
C LEU A 173 34.54 -16.65 26.57
N LEU A 174 35.28 -15.61 26.93
CA LEU A 174 36.73 -15.70 27.17
C LEU A 174 37.02 -16.62 28.35
N ASP A 175 36.32 -16.44 29.47
CA ASP A 175 36.48 -17.23 30.69
C ASP A 175 36.15 -18.72 30.46
N LYS A 176 35.16 -19.00 29.60
CA LYS A 176 34.79 -20.36 29.17
C LYS A 176 35.72 -20.96 28.10
N GLY A 177 36.73 -20.23 27.62
CA GLY A 177 37.59 -20.65 26.52
C GLY A 177 36.86 -20.82 25.18
N ARG A 178 35.69 -20.19 25.04
CA ARG A 178 34.85 -20.15 23.81
C ARG A 178 35.08 -18.88 22.99
N ALA A 179 35.93 -17.99 23.45
CA ALA A 179 36.45 -16.86 22.70
C ALA A 179 37.94 -16.65 23.05
N TYR A 180 38.64 -15.86 22.23
CA TYR A 180 40.02 -15.46 22.46
C TYR A 180 40.30 -14.10 21.84
N ARG A 181 41.32 -13.39 22.36
CA ARG A 181 41.78 -12.13 21.77
C ARG A 181 42.70 -12.42 20.59
N CYS A 182 42.47 -11.74 19.47
CA CYS A 182 43.29 -11.80 18.29
C CYS A 182 43.97 -10.43 18.09
N PHE A 183 45.29 -10.45 18.04
CA PHE A 183 46.14 -9.27 17.90
C PHE A 183 46.67 -9.09 16.47
N CYS A 184 46.21 -9.92 15.51
CA CYS A 184 46.65 -9.82 14.12
C CYS A 184 46.25 -8.47 13.52
N SER A 185 47.20 -7.81 12.86
CA SER A 185 46.95 -6.61 12.09
C SER A 185 46.18 -6.93 10.80
N LYS A 186 45.56 -5.91 10.19
CA LYS A 186 44.87 -6.08 8.90
C LYS A 186 45.84 -6.53 7.79
N ASP A 187 47.07 -6.03 7.80
CA ASP A 187 48.08 -6.33 6.79
C ASP A 187 48.59 -7.78 6.93
N GLU A 188 48.79 -8.27 8.15
CA GLU A 188 49.13 -9.67 8.43
C GLU A 188 48.03 -10.63 7.93
N LEU A 189 46.77 -10.29 8.18
CA LEU A 189 45.62 -11.07 7.72
C LEU A 189 45.54 -11.08 6.19
N ALA A 190 45.75 -9.92 5.55
CA ALA A 190 45.74 -9.81 4.10
C ALA A 190 46.85 -10.66 3.47
N ALA A 191 48.09 -10.55 3.98
CA ALA A 191 49.22 -11.34 3.52
C ALA A 191 48.97 -12.87 3.68
N SER A 192 48.41 -13.30 4.82
CA SER A 192 48.07 -14.70 5.07
C SER A 192 46.96 -15.22 4.12
N GLN A 193 45.94 -14.40 3.83
CA GLN A 193 44.88 -14.75 2.89
C GLN A 193 45.39 -14.86 1.45
N LEU A 194 46.30 -13.98 1.02
CA LEU A 194 46.95 -14.07 -0.29
C LEU A 194 47.75 -15.38 -0.43
N GLY A 195 48.53 -15.77 0.58
CA GLY A 195 49.28 -17.04 0.56
C GLY A 195 48.37 -18.28 0.53
N SER A 196 47.29 -18.26 1.31
CA SER A 196 46.36 -19.40 1.42
C SER A 196 45.55 -19.66 0.14
N GLN A 197 45.24 -18.61 -0.62
CA GLN A 197 44.54 -18.72 -1.92
C GLN A 197 45.38 -19.42 -2.98
N VAL A 198 46.71 -19.26 -2.93
CA VAL A 198 47.64 -19.85 -3.90
C VAL A 198 47.82 -21.36 -3.65
N ASP A 199 47.79 -21.80 -2.39
CA ASP A 199 48.09 -23.20 -2.03
C ASP A 199 46.86 -24.12 -1.88
N THR A 200 45.68 -23.61 -1.49
CA THR A 200 44.57 -24.48 -1.05
C THR A 200 43.23 -24.26 -1.72
N GLY A 201 43.09 -23.24 -2.58
CA GLY A 201 41.82 -22.88 -3.24
C GLY A 201 40.68 -22.47 -2.29
N HIS A 202 40.93 -22.41 -0.98
CA HIS A 202 39.97 -21.97 0.03
C HIS A 202 40.20 -20.49 0.34
N THR A 203 39.24 -19.64 -0.03
CA THR A 203 39.32 -18.20 0.19
C THR A 203 38.85 -17.83 1.61
N GLY A 204 39.70 -17.16 2.39
CA GLY A 204 39.26 -16.21 3.43
C GLY A 204 39.01 -16.72 4.85
N ARG A 205 39.35 -17.96 5.21
CA ARG A 205 39.30 -18.41 6.62
C ARG A 205 40.42 -17.79 7.46
N TYR A 206 40.15 -17.54 8.74
CA TYR A 206 41.15 -17.13 9.71
C TYR A 206 42.07 -18.33 10.03
N PRO A 207 43.40 -18.17 9.91
CA PRO A 207 44.35 -19.27 10.14
C PRO A 207 44.49 -19.71 11.61
N GLY A 208 43.79 -19.06 12.55
CA GLY A 208 43.88 -19.41 13.97
C GLY A 208 45.18 -18.97 14.65
N THR A 209 45.92 -17.99 14.08
CA THR A 209 47.25 -17.57 14.56
C THR A 209 47.29 -17.26 16.06
N CYS A 210 46.24 -16.63 16.60
CA CYS A 210 46.18 -16.26 18.01
C CYS A 210 45.57 -17.34 18.93
N LEU A 211 45.21 -18.53 18.43
CA LEU A 211 44.69 -19.62 19.27
C LEU A 211 45.73 -20.16 20.25
N ALA A 212 47.02 -20.06 19.91
CA ALA A 212 48.13 -20.52 20.75
C ALA A 212 48.55 -19.50 21.82
N VAL A 213 48.05 -18.26 21.77
CA VAL A 213 48.35 -17.23 22.76
C VAL A 213 47.73 -17.64 24.09
N THR A 214 48.55 -17.73 25.13
CA THR A 214 48.07 -18.15 26.46
C THR A 214 47.16 -17.09 27.08
N PRO A 215 46.23 -17.46 27.99
CA PRO A 215 45.38 -16.49 28.67
C PRO A 215 46.17 -15.35 29.36
N ASN A 216 47.26 -15.68 30.07
CA ASN A 216 48.11 -14.69 30.74
C ASN A 216 48.76 -13.72 29.73
N GLU A 217 49.36 -14.23 28.66
CA GLU A 217 49.97 -13.37 27.62
C GLU A 217 48.89 -12.50 26.95
N SER A 218 47.71 -13.06 26.70
CA SER A 218 46.57 -12.33 26.13
C SER A 218 46.12 -11.16 27.02
N GLU A 219 46.04 -11.38 28.34
CA GLU A 219 45.70 -10.36 29.32
C GLU A 219 46.77 -9.28 29.41
N GLU A 220 48.06 -9.66 29.48
CA GLU A 220 49.18 -8.71 29.52
C GLU A 220 49.22 -7.81 28.27
N ARG A 221 49.07 -8.40 27.08
CA ARG A 221 49.01 -7.64 25.81
C ARG A 221 47.83 -6.67 25.78
N ALA A 222 46.65 -7.13 26.19
CA ALA A 222 45.47 -6.27 26.27
C ALA A 222 45.62 -5.15 27.31
N ALA A 223 46.20 -5.43 28.48
CA ALA A 223 46.44 -4.46 29.55
C ALA A 223 47.45 -3.37 29.13
N ARG A 224 48.41 -3.71 28.26
CA ARG A 224 49.34 -2.75 27.63
C ARG A 224 48.70 -1.89 26.53
N GLY A 225 47.42 -2.08 26.24
CA GLY A 225 46.69 -1.32 25.22
C GLY A 225 46.97 -1.77 23.79
N GLU A 226 47.49 -2.99 23.59
CA GLU A 226 47.72 -3.52 22.25
C GLU A 226 46.37 -3.69 21.50
N PRO A 227 46.22 -3.15 20.28
CA PRO A 227 44.99 -3.29 19.51
C PRO A 227 44.63 -4.75 19.27
N HIS A 228 43.40 -5.12 19.58
CA HIS A 228 42.92 -6.48 19.40
C HIS A 228 41.43 -6.53 19.08
N VAL A 229 41.00 -7.67 18.57
CA VAL A 229 39.59 -8.05 18.45
C VAL A 229 39.32 -9.26 19.34
N ILE A 230 38.05 -9.53 19.67
CA ILE A 230 37.67 -10.79 20.28
C ILE A 230 37.04 -11.67 19.21
N ARG A 231 37.60 -12.86 19.00
CA ARG A 231 37.06 -13.89 18.10
C ARG A 231 36.33 -14.94 18.91
N PHE A 232 35.21 -15.40 18.37
CA PHE A 232 34.54 -16.60 18.85
C PHE A 232 35.28 -17.83 18.34
N LYS A 233 35.49 -18.80 19.23
CA LYS A 233 36.07 -20.10 18.91
C LYS A 233 34.93 -21.03 18.47
N SER A 234 34.76 -21.13 17.16
CA SER A 234 33.67 -21.88 16.55
C SER A 234 33.79 -23.38 16.83
N SER A 235 32.66 -24.07 16.81
CA SER A 235 32.61 -25.52 16.94
C SER A 235 33.31 -26.19 15.75
N SER A 236 34.06 -27.26 16.02
CA SER A 236 34.78 -28.02 14.98
C SER A 236 33.83 -28.75 14.02
N GLU A 237 32.59 -28.98 14.45
CA GLU A 237 31.55 -29.63 13.67
C GLU A 237 30.53 -28.62 13.13
N PRO A 238 30.03 -28.79 11.90
CA PRO A 238 28.96 -27.93 11.37
C PRO A 238 27.68 -28.00 12.21
N VAL A 239 27.15 -26.83 12.56
CA VAL A 239 25.91 -26.69 13.36
C VAL A 239 24.67 -26.78 12.45
N SER A 240 23.66 -27.52 12.90
CA SER A 240 22.36 -27.64 12.23
C SER A 240 21.36 -26.63 12.81
N VAL A 241 20.56 -26.01 11.94
CA VAL A 241 19.58 -24.99 12.28
C VAL A 241 18.18 -25.52 11.95
N PRO A 242 17.27 -25.64 12.94
CA PRO A 242 15.85 -25.82 12.68
C PRO A 242 15.24 -24.50 12.18
N ASP A 243 14.51 -24.55 11.06
CA ASP A 243 13.86 -23.37 10.48
C ASP A 243 12.43 -23.71 10.01
N ILE A 244 11.46 -22.84 10.28
CA ILE A 244 10.06 -23.11 9.91
C ILE A 244 9.87 -23.28 8.38
N VAL A 245 10.56 -22.48 7.58
CA VAL A 245 10.40 -22.42 6.12
C VAL A 245 11.25 -23.47 5.42
N TYR A 246 12.49 -23.63 5.87
CA TYR A 246 13.48 -24.54 5.28
C TYR A 246 13.55 -25.91 5.95
N ARG A 247 12.83 -26.10 7.07
CA ARG A 247 12.80 -27.27 7.97
C ARG A 247 14.12 -27.52 8.71
N GLY A 248 15.20 -27.67 7.96
CA GLY A 248 16.54 -27.84 8.50
C GLY A 248 17.58 -27.27 7.54
N PHE A 249 18.60 -26.61 8.09
CA PHE A 249 19.73 -26.07 7.35
C PHE A 249 21.04 -26.43 8.05
N ARG A 250 22.01 -26.98 7.32
CA ARG A 250 23.36 -27.28 7.83
C ARG A 250 24.37 -26.95 6.74
N LYS A 251 25.45 -26.26 7.09
CA LYS A 251 26.58 -26.08 6.17
C LYS A 251 27.36 -27.39 6.02
N ARG A 252 28.05 -27.55 4.90
CA ARG A 252 28.97 -28.67 4.69
C ARG A 252 30.21 -28.57 5.57
N GLN A 253 30.71 -27.36 5.77
CA GLN A 253 31.91 -27.09 6.54
C GLN A 253 31.53 -26.37 7.84
N ALA A 254 32.37 -26.53 8.87
CA ALA A 254 32.25 -25.82 10.14
C ALA A 254 32.38 -24.30 9.95
N GLU A 255 31.92 -23.54 10.92
CA GLU A 255 32.12 -22.09 10.90
C GLU A 255 33.60 -21.75 11.19
N ASP A 256 34.04 -20.62 10.65
CA ASP A 256 35.35 -20.06 10.96
C ASP A 256 35.32 -19.32 12.31
N ASP A 257 36.49 -19.02 12.88
CA ASP A 257 36.59 -18.22 14.11
C ASP A 257 36.34 -16.74 13.80
N PHE A 258 35.07 -16.34 13.90
CA PHE A 258 34.61 -15.01 13.51
C PHE A 258 34.73 -13.98 14.64
N ILE A 259 34.84 -12.71 14.26
CA ILE A 259 34.95 -11.60 15.22
C ILE A 259 33.59 -11.36 15.90
N ILE A 260 33.58 -11.27 17.23
CA ILE A 260 32.41 -10.90 18.03
C ILE A 260 32.51 -9.49 18.61
N ILE A 261 33.72 -9.03 18.96
CA ILE A 261 34.01 -7.64 19.37
C ILE A 261 35.12 -7.09 18.49
N LYS A 262 34.87 -5.94 17.86
CA LYS A 262 35.83 -5.21 17.03
C LYS A 262 36.86 -4.45 17.90
N SER A 263 37.91 -3.94 17.27
CA SER A 263 38.97 -3.18 17.96
C SER A 263 38.51 -1.82 18.52
N ASP A 264 37.40 -1.27 17.99
CA ASP A 264 36.74 -0.08 18.54
C ASP A 264 35.86 -0.40 19.77
N GLY A 265 35.82 -1.65 20.21
CA GLY A 265 35.02 -2.11 21.35
C GLY A 265 33.54 -2.30 21.04
N TYR A 266 33.08 -2.06 19.80
CA TYR A 266 31.71 -2.37 19.38
C TYR A 266 31.59 -3.86 19.00
N PRO A 267 30.43 -4.48 19.26
CA PRO A 267 30.18 -5.83 18.79
C PRO A 267 30.00 -5.90 17.27
N THR A 268 30.15 -7.10 16.71
CA THR A 268 29.64 -7.39 15.37
C THR A 268 28.14 -7.66 15.41
N TYR A 269 27.48 -7.60 14.24
CA TYR A 269 26.07 -7.94 14.09
C TYR A 269 25.75 -9.30 14.72
N HIS A 270 26.56 -10.33 14.43
CA HIS A 270 26.31 -11.70 14.89
C HIS A 270 26.19 -11.79 16.40
N PHE A 271 27.12 -11.16 17.11
CA PHE A 271 27.17 -11.22 18.56
C PHE A 271 26.09 -10.36 19.21
N ALA A 272 25.94 -9.10 18.75
CA ALA A 272 24.94 -8.18 19.28
C ALA A 272 23.52 -8.73 19.09
N ASN A 273 23.24 -9.33 17.92
CA ASN A 273 21.93 -9.89 17.59
C ASN A 273 21.56 -11.06 18.51
N VAL A 274 22.50 -11.98 18.80
CA VAL A 274 22.27 -13.12 19.73
C VAL A 274 22.07 -12.64 21.16
N VAL A 275 22.96 -11.77 21.65
CA VAL A 275 22.87 -11.22 23.01
C VAL A 275 21.54 -10.49 23.22
N ASP A 276 21.15 -9.62 22.29
CA ASP A 276 19.92 -8.85 22.45
C ASP A 276 18.66 -9.67 22.23
N ASP A 277 18.66 -10.64 21.32
CA ASP A 277 17.51 -11.53 21.15
C ASP A 277 17.28 -12.35 22.43
N HIS A 278 18.35 -12.79 23.13
CA HIS A 278 18.24 -13.43 24.44
C HIS A 278 17.73 -12.46 25.52
N LEU A 279 18.40 -11.33 25.71
CA LEU A 279 18.06 -10.37 26.78
C LEU A 279 16.66 -9.75 26.65
N MET A 280 16.16 -9.61 25.42
CA MET A 280 14.83 -9.09 25.12
C MET A 280 13.75 -10.18 25.11
N ASP A 281 14.09 -11.42 25.49
CA ASP A 281 13.22 -12.60 25.50
C ASP A 281 12.55 -12.85 24.14
N ILE A 282 13.29 -12.69 23.05
CA ILE A 282 12.77 -12.94 21.71
C ILE A 282 12.48 -14.43 21.54
N THR A 283 11.24 -14.74 21.17
CA THR A 283 10.78 -16.12 21.01
C THR A 283 10.84 -16.60 19.56
N HIS A 284 10.66 -15.67 18.61
CA HIS A 284 10.61 -15.96 17.18
C HIS A 284 11.40 -14.90 16.42
N VAL A 285 12.28 -15.36 15.54
CA VAL A 285 13.08 -14.52 14.64
C VAL A 285 12.60 -14.76 13.21
N ILE A 286 11.74 -13.85 12.74
CA ILE A 286 11.34 -13.80 11.33
C ILE A 286 12.21 -12.76 10.63
N ARG A 287 13.04 -13.20 9.67
CA ARG A 287 13.96 -12.33 8.91
C ARG A 287 14.18 -12.85 7.49
N GLY A 288 14.80 -12.04 6.64
CA GLY A 288 15.06 -12.43 5.26
C GLY A 288 16.05 -13.60 5.12
N ALA A 289 15.89 -14.40 4.07
CA ALA A 289 16.67 -15.61 3.81
C ALA A 289 18.17 -15.37 3.56
N GLU A 290 18.60 -14.13 3.35
CA GLU A 290 20.03 -13.80 3.31
C GLU A 290 20.76 -14.15 4.62
N TRP A 291 20.04 -14.18 5.75
CA TRP A 291 20.61 -14.48 7.06
C TRP A 291 20.63 -15.98 7.40
N LEU A 292 20.03 -16.84 6.56
CA LEU A 292 19.98 -18.28 6.81
C LEU A 292 21.40 -18.86 6.90
N VAL A 293 22.30 -18.40 6.03
CA VAL A 293 23.70 -18.84 5.97
C VAL A 293 24.48 -18.44 7.23
N SER A 294 24.12 -17.37 7.93
CA SER A 294 24.77 -16.97 9.19
C SER A 294 24.13 -17.60 10.43
N THR A 295 22.97 -18.23 10.31
CA THR A 295 22.24 -18.74 11.48
C THR A 295 22.96 -19.89 12.20
N PRO A 296 23.75 -20.78 11.57
CA PRO A 296 24.55 -21.75 12.31
C PRO A 296 25.55 -21.08 13.27
N MET A 297 26.17 -19.96 12.87
CA MET A 297 27.04 -19.16 13.76
C MET A 297 26.28 -18.65 14.99
N HIS A 298 25.01 -18.26 14.80
CA HIS A 298 24.17 -17.74 15.88
C HIS A 298 23.79 -18.87 16.84
N CYS A 299 23.41 -20.04 16.32
CA CYS A 299 23.12 -21.22 17.13
C CYS A 299 24.35 -21.69 17.94
N ASP A 300 25.55 -21.62 17.37
CA ASP A 300 26.80 -21.94 18.08
C ASP A 300 27.04 -20.96 19.25
N LEU A 301 26.77 -19.65 19.04
CA LEU A 301 26.83 -18.65 20.12
C LEU A 301 25.80 -18.94 21.23
N TYR A 302 24.55 -19.26 20.89
CA TYR A 302 23.53 -19.65 21.87
C TYR A 302 24.01 -20.86 22.68
N ALA A 303 24.51 -21.90 22.02
CA ALA A 303 25.02 -23.10 22.68
C ALA A 303 26.22 -22.80 23.61
N ALA A 304 27.19 -21.98 23.16
CA ALA A 304 28.35 -21.61 23.95
C ALA A 304 28.01 -20.78 25.20
N LEU A 305 26.94 -19.99 25.13
CA LEU A 305 26.42 -19.21 26.27
C LEU A 305 25.47 -20.03 27.16
N GLY A 306 25.12 -21.25 26.76
CA GLY A 306 24.17 -22.10 27.49
C GLY A 306 22.72 -21.61 27.37
N TRP A 307 22.40 -20.89 26.29
CA TRP A 307 21.09 -20.32 26.03
C TRP A 307 20.32 -21.14 25.01
N LYS A 308 18.99 -21.11 25.15
CA LYS A 308 18.08 -21.69 24.15
C LYS A 308 17.86 -20.71 23.00
N GLU A 309 18.02 -21.18 21.77
CA GLU A 309 17.76 -20.39 20.58
C GLU A 309 16.26 -20.09 20.37
N PRO A 310 15.92 -18.93 19.77
CA PRO A 310 14.55 -18.65 19.34
C PRO A 310 14.15 -19.51 18.14
N VAL A 311 12.86 -19.56 17.86
CA VAL A 311 12.35 -20.21 16.65
C VAL A 311 12.66 -19.35 15.43
N PHE A 312 13.36 -19.90 14.44
CA PHE A 312 13.73 -19.19 13.22
C PHE A 312 12.71 -19.42 12.09
N ALA A 313 12.42 -18.34 11.35
CA ALA A 313 11.71 -18.40 10.06
C ALA A 313 12.37 -17.45 9.06
N HIS A 314 13.09 -18.02 8.10
CA HIS A 314 13.75 -17.26 7.04
C HIS A 314 12.84 -17.09 5.82
N VAL A 315 12.38 -15.86 5.58
CA VAL A 315 11.46 -15.55 4.46
C VAL A 315 12.23 -15.21 3.18
N GLY A 316 11.81 -15.78 2.05
CA GLY A 316 12.51 -15.67 0.77
C GLY A 316 12.69 -14.24 0.26
N LEU A 317 13.75 -13.98 -0.51
CA LEU A 317 14.08 -12.63 -0.98
C LEU A 317 13.03 -12.11 -1.96
N LEU A 318 12.83 -10.80 -2.00
CA LEU A 318 12.01 -10.17 -3.03
C LEU A 318 12.85 -9.87 -4.27
N VAL A 319 12.40 -10.39 -5.41
CA VAL A 319 13.09 -10.26 -6.70
C VAL A 319 12.14 -9.66 -7.76
N ASN A 320 12.71 -9.05 -8.81
CA ASN A 320 11.95 -8.63 -9.99
C ASN A 320 11.63 -9.82 -10.92
N ALA A 321 10.99 -9.55 -12.06
CA ALA A 321 10.67 -10.57 -13.06
C ALA A 321 11.92 -11.28 -13.60
N GLU A 322 13.05 -10.58 -13.66
CA GLU A 322 14.36 -11.08 -14.09
C GLU A 322 15.13 -11.81 -12.97
N ARG A 323 14.50 -12.05 -11.81
CA ARG A 323 15.09 -12.66 -10.60
C ARG A 323 16.28 -11.90 -10.00
N GLN A 324 16.46 -10.64 -10.36
CA GLN A 324 17.38 -9.75 -9.69
C GLN A 324 16.74 -9.28 -8.38
N LYS A 325 17.55 -9.21 -7.31
CA LYS A 325 17.11 -8.65 -6.02
C LYS A 325 16.56 -7.24 -6.26
N LEU A 326 15.38 -6.94 -5.70
CA LEU A 326 14.88 -5.58 -5.65
C LEU A 326 15.89 -4.72 -4.87
N SER A 327 16.78 -4.05 -5.59
CA SER A 327 17.95 -3.34 -5.06
C SER A 327 17.72 -1.84 -5.10
N LYS A 328 18.37 -1.10 -4.18
CA LYS A 328 18.29 0.36 -3.94
C LYS A 328 18.37 1.29 -5.17
N ARG A 329 18.59 0.76 -6.38
CA ARG A 329 18.73 1.50 -7.65
C ARG A 329 17.40 1.83 -8.33
N ASN A 330 16.28 1.23 -7.94
CA ASN A 330 14.96 1.67 -8.43
C ASN A 330 14.43 2.74 -7.46
N ALA A 331 14.21 3.95 -7.95
CA ALA A 331 13.73 5.11 -7.17
C ALA A 331 12.37 4.88 -6.44
N ASP A 332 11.66 3.80 -6.80
CA ASP A 332 10.34 3.43 -6.28
C ASP A 332 10.38 2.44 -5.11
N ILE A 333 11.52 2.28 -4.42
CA ILE A 333 11.68 1.22 -3.41
C ILE A 333 11.35 1.68 -1.99
N HIS A 334 11.47 2.98 -1.71
CA HIS A 334 11.25 3.52 -0.37
C HIS A 334 9.76 3.72 -0.07
N ILE A 335 9.37 3.50 1.17
CA ILE A 335 7.98 3.67 1.62
C ILE A 335 7.49 5.11 1.38
N SER A 336 8.39 6.08 1.49
CA SER A 336 8.18 7.50 1.15
C SER A 336 7.62 7.74 -0.25
N SER A 337 8.16 7.06 -1.27
CA SER A 337 7.75 7.23 -2.66
C SER A 337 6.30 6.81 -2.86
N TYR A 338 5.85 5.77 -2.16
CA TYR A 338 4.45 5.34 -2.20
C TYR A 338 3.51 6.32 -1.48
N GLN A 339 3.97 6.95 -0.39
CA GLN A 339 3.23 8.02 0.29
C GLN A 339 3.03 9.23 -0.62
N GLU A 340 4.10 9.69 -1.28
CA GLU A 340 4.09 10.82 -2.22
C GLU A 340 3.18 10.55 -3.43
N LYS A 341 3.11 9.28 -3.87
CA LYS A 341 2.18 8.83 -4.92
C LYS A 341 0.75 8.58 -4.42
N HIS A 342 0.44 8.87 -3.16
CA HIS A 342 -0.87 8.69 -2.55
C HIS A 342 -1.39 7.24 -2.52
N PHE A 343 -0.49 6.25 -2.45
CA PHE A 343 -0.89 4.89 -2.09
C PHE A 343 -1.38 4.84 -0.64
N LEU A 344 -2.40 4.04 -0.37
CA LEU A 344 -2.90 3.82 0.97
C LEU A 344 -1.94 2.91 1.78
N PRO A 345 -1.77 3.12 3.09
CA PRO A 345 -0.93 2.23 3.89
C PRO A 345 -1.46 0.78 3.89
N GLU A 346 -2.78 0.59 3.91
CA GLU A 346 -3.39 -0.74 3.86
C GLU A 346 -3.09 -1.48 2.54
N VAL A 347 -2.85 -0.74 1.46
CA VAL A 347 -2.51 -1.30 0.14
C VAL A 347 -1.12 -1.89 0.16
N LEU A 348 -0.14 -1.14 0.70
CA LEU A 348 1.21 -1.67 0.84
C LEU A 348 1.22 -2.87 1.78
N LEU A 349 0.57 -2.78 2.94
CA LEU A 349 0.52 -3.89 3.90
C LEU A 349 -0.11 -5.15 3.30
N ASN A 350 -1.26 -5.03 2.64
CA ASN A 350 -1.90 -6.17 2.01
C ASN A 350 -1.05 -6.75 0.87
N PHE A 351 -0.46 -5.89 0.04
CA PHE A 351 0.44 -6.32 -1.03
C PHE A 351 1.64 -7.07 -0.48
N VAL A 352 2.39 -6.50 0.48
CA VAL A 352 3.59 -7.15 1.01
C VAL A 352 3.28 -8.40 1.81
N ALA A 353 2.12 -8.48 2.47
CA ALA A 353 1.66 -9.71 3.11
C ALA A 353 1.50 -10.85 2.08
N SER A 354 1.03 -10.54 0.87
CA SER A 354 0.89 -11.54 -0.20
C SER A 354 2.22 -12.05 -0.77
N LEU A 355 3.35 -11.37 -0.46
CA LEU A 355 4.68 -11.70 -0.97
C LEU A 355 5.36 -12.79 -0.13
N GLY A 356 4.92 -14.03 -0.31
CA GLY A 356 5.48 -15.21 0.36
C GLY A 356 4.62 -15.74 1.50
N TRP A 357 3.42 -15.21 1.68
CA TRP A 357 2.39 -15.76 2.56
C TRP A 357 1.01 -15.69 1.87
N ARG A 358 0.14 -16.65 2.17
CA ARG A 358 -1.19 -16.74 1.59
C ARG A 358 -2.24 -16.84 2.68
N ALA A 359 -3.22 -15.92 2.64
CA ALA A 359 -4.36 -15.97 3.52
C ALA A 359 -5.20 -17.25 3.27
N PRO A 360 -5.79 -17.86 4.32
CA PRO A 360 -6.68 -19.01 4.17
C PRO A 360 -7.94 -18.72 3.33
N SER A 361 -8.41 -17.47 3.35
CA SER A 361 -9.59 -17.02 2.62
C SER A 361 -9.27 -16.69 1.16
N LYS A 362 -10.21 -16.97 0.24
CA LYS A 362 -10.14 -16.52 -1.16
C LYS A 362 -10.29 -15.01 -1.34
N LYS A 363 -10.63 -14.26 -0.27
CA LYS A 363 -10.76 -12.79 -0.34
C LYS A 363 -9.36 -12.18 -0.37
N GLY A 364 -8.97 -11.62 -1.52
CA GLY A 364 -7.63 -11.05 -1.74
C GLY A 364 -7.39 -9.67 -1.10
N ILE A 365 -8.43 -9.01 -0.59
CA ILE A 365 -8.36 -7.67 0.01
C ILE A 365 -8.65 -7.78 1.51
N LEU A 366 -7.64 -7.52 2.33
CA LEU A 366 -7.64 -7.69 3.78
C LEU A 366 -7.16 -6.40 4.44
N THR A 367 -7.81 -6.02 5.53
CA THR A 367 -7.32 -4.96 6.42
C THR A 367 -6.24 -5.52 7.36
N LEU A 368 -5.45 -4.65 7.99
CA LEU A 368 -4.47 -5.09 8.99
C LEU A 368 -5.09 -5.95 10.11
N PRO A 369 -6.25 -5.61 10.71
CA PRO A 369 -6.95 -6.50 11.64
C PRO A 369 -7.28 -7.88 11.07
N GLN A 370 -7.73 -7.95 9.81
CA GLN A 370 -8.03 -9.23 9.16
C GLN A 370 -6.76 -10.04 8.87
N LEU A 371 -5.65 -9.38 8.51
CA LEU A 371 -4.34 -10.02 8.39
C LEU A 371 -3.92 -10.63 9.74
N VAL A 372 -4.07 -9.90 10.84
CA VAL A 372 -3.77 -10.39 12.20
C VAL A 372 -4.60 -11.64 12.55
N GLU A 373 -5.91 -11.61 12.26
CA GLU A 373 -6.83 -12.70 12.59
C GLU A 373 -6.45 -14.03 11.91
N CYS A 374 -6.01 -13.97 10.64
CA CYS A 374 -5.75 -15.17 9.85
C CYS A 374 -4.26 -15.55 9.71
N PHE A 375 -3.35 -14.76 10.30
CA PHE A 375 -1.92 -14.98 10.19
C PHE A 375 -1.47 -16.33 10.78
N ASN A 376 -0.53 -16.97 10.08
CA ASN A 376 0.11 -18.21 10.50
C ASN A 376 1.51 -18.28 9.87
N LEU A 377 2.35 -19.20 10.37
CA LEU A 377 3.76 -19.29 9.96
C LEU A 377 3.98 -20.13 8.69
N LYS A 378 2.97 -20.31 7.83
CA LYS A 378 3.09 -21.04 6.56
C LYS A 378 3.57 -20.10 5.46
N PHE A 379 4.89 -20.00 5.31
CA PHE A 379 5.53 -19.22 4.27
C PHE A 379 5.85 -20.04 3.02
N THR A 380 5.86 -19.38 1.87
CA THR A 380 6.41 -19.91 0.63
C THR A 380 7.93 -19.94 0.70
N LYS A 381 8.53 -21.07 0.31
CA LYS A 381 9.98 -21.26 0.27
C LYS A 381 10.58 -20.70 -1.03
N GLY A 382 11.74 -20.06 -0.94
CA GLY A 382 12.49 -19.53 -2.09
C GLY A 382 12.13 -18.09 -2.43
N ASP A 383 12.79 -17.55 -3.46
CA ASP A 383 12.63 -16.16 -3.87
C ASP A 383 11.23 -15.86 -4.38
N ILE A 384 10.73 -14.67 -4.06
CA ILE A 384 9.39 -14.20 -4.37
C ILE A 384 9.46 -13.13 -5.45
N VAL A 385 8.94 -13.46 -6.62
CA VAL A 385 8.81 -12.51 -7.74
C VAL A 385 7.76 -11.46 -7.37
N THR A 386 8.14 -10.20 -7.51
CA THR A 386 7.34 -9.05 -7.09
C THR A 386 6.81 -8.30 -8.31
N GLU A 387 5.52 -8.46 -8.61
CA GLU A 387 4.83 -7.76 -9.68
C GLU A 387 4.22 -6.45 -9.14
N LEU A 388 4.95 -5.34 -9.25
CA LEU A 388 4.54 -4.05 -8.68
C LEU A 388 3.24 -3.51 -9.28
N ASP A 389 2.89 -3.87 -10.51
CA ASP A 389 1.63 -3.46 -11.16
C ASP A 389 0.39 -3.93 -10.39
N LYS A 390 0.51 -5.00 -9.59
CA LYS A 390 -0.59 -5.45 -8.71
C LYS A 390 -0.95 -4.42 -7.64
N LEU A 391 -0.04 -3.50 -7.28
CA LEU A 391 -0.37 -2.39 -6.37
C LEU A 391 -1.53 -1.53 -6.89
N GLN A 392 -1.65 -1.36 -8.20
CA GLN A 392 -2.75 -0.61 -8.82
C GLN A 392 -4.10 -1.29 -8.54
N PHE A 393 -4.13 -2.62 -8.60
CA PHE A 393 -5.32 -3.42 -8.27
C PHE A 393 -5.68 -3.29 -6.78
N TYR A 394 -4.70 -3.44 -5.89
CA TYR A 394 -4.92 -3.27 -4.45
C TYR A 394 -5.42 -1.86 -4.12
N GLN A 395 -4.79 -0.84 -4.69
CA GLN A 395 -5.16 0.56 -4.50
C GLN A 395 -6.62 0.81 -4.89
N ARG A 396 -7.04 0.39 -6.08
CA ARG A 396 -8.45 0.51 -6.52
C ARG A 396 -9.41 -0.18 -5.55
N LYS A 397 -9.09 -1.39 -5.10
CA LYS A 397 -9.98 -2.15 -4.21
C LYS A 397 -10.06 -1.58 -2.79
N HIS A 398 -8.95 -1.10 -2.24
CA HIS A 398 -8.97 -0.45 -0.93
C HIS A 398 -9.65 0.92 -0.97
N LEU A 399 -9.46 1.70 -2.04
CA LEU A 399 -10.21 2.95 -2.26
C LEU A 399 -11.71 2.68 -2.35
N ASP A 400 -12.13 1.74 -3.20
CA ASP A 400 -13.55 1.35 -3.33
C ASP A 400 -14.15 0.94 -1.97
N ARG A 401 -13.45 0.09 -1.21
CA ARG A 401 -13.86 -0.30 0.14
C ARG A 401 -14.03 0.91 1.07
N LEU A 402 -13.08 1.84 1.09
CA LEU A 402 -13.10 3.00 1.97
C LEU A 402 -14.15 4.04 1.56
N LEU A 403 -14.42 4.18 0.26
CA LEU A 403 -15.41 5.11 -0.27
C LEU A 403 -16.84 4.59 -0.07
N VAL A 404 -17.05 3.27 -0.13
CA VAL A 404 -18.36 2.62 0.12
C VAL A 404 -18.70 2.57 1.61
N GLN A 405 -17.70 2.57 2.50
CA GLN A 405 -17.97 2.57 3.94
C GLN A 405 -18.78 3.81 4.35
N ASP A 406 -20.02 3.54 4.74
CA ASP A 406 -20.90 4.52 5.36
C ASP A 406 -20.43 4.73 6.81
N THR A 407 -19.72 5.84 7.05
CA THR A 407 -19.31 6.20 8.39
C THR A 407 -20.46 6.99 9.01
N ALA A 408 -21.07 6.45 10.07
CA ALA A 408 -22.13 7.11 10.83
C ALA A 408 -21.76 8.53 11.31
N ASP A 409 -20.46 8.84 11.35
CA ASP A 409 -19.89 10.11 11.77
C ASP A 409 -19.56 11.08 10.61
N SER A 410 -19.88 10.76 9.35
CA SER A 410 -19.53 11.55 8.14
C SER A 410 -18.03 11.87 7.96
N ARG A 411 -17.16 11.42 8.87
CA ARG A 411 -15.72 11.64 8.83
C ARG A 411 -15.05 10.62 7.91
N PRO A 412 -14.15 11.06 7.02
CA PRO A 412 -13.39 10.13 6.18
C PRO A 412 -12.42 9.30 7.02
N ALA A 413 -12.12 8.09 6.56
CA ALA A 413 -11.07 7.28 7.14
C ALA A 413 -9.73 8.04 7.14
N PRO A 414 -8.90 7.93 8.18
CA PRO A 414 -7.62 8.64 8.25
C PRO A 414 -6.71 8.40 7.02
N SER A 415 -6.72 7.18 6.46
CA SER A 415 -5.96 6.83 5.26
C SER A 415 -6.46 7.51 3.97
N LEU A 416 -7.72 7.96 3.91
CA LEU A 416 -8.25 8.74 2.79
C LEU A 416 -7.88 10.22 2.84
N VAL A 417 -7.54 10.78 4.01
CA VAL A 417 -7.29 12.22 4.17
C VAL A 417 -6.22 12.75 3.21
N PRO A 418 -5.06 12.08 3.02
CA PRO A 418 -4.07 12.53 2.03
C PRO A 418 -4.59 12.53 0.58
N VAL A 419 -5.44 11.56 0.23
CA VAL A 419 -6.07 11.47 -1.11
C VAL A 419 -7.04 12.63 -1.31
N LEU A 420 -7.88 12.91 -0.32
CA LEU A 420 -8.82 14.04 -0.35
C LEU A 420 -8.08 15.38 -0.48
N ARG A 421 -6.97 15.54 0.25
CA ARG A 421 -6.13 16.74 0.16
C ARG A 421 -5.47 16.87 -1.21
N ALA A 422 -4.97 15.79 -1.79
CA ALA A 422 -4.38 15.80 -3.13
C ALA A 422 -5.40 16.28 -4.18
N VAL A 423 -6.61 15.73 -4.14
CA VAL A 423 -7.70 16.12 -5.04
C VAL A 423 -8.12 17.57 -4.82
N ALA A 424 -8.21 18.02 -3.56
CA ALA A 424 -8.49 19.41 -3.23
C ALA A 424 -7.42 20.36 -3.77
N ASN A 425 -6.14 20.00 -3.66
CA ASN A 425 -5.03 20.79 -4.21
C ASN A 425 -5.09 20.87 -5.74
N ASP A 426 -5.39 19.76 -6.43
CA ASP A 426 -5.56 19.74 -7.88
C ASP A 426 -6.71 20.67 -8.33
N ILE A 427 -7.82 20.69 -7.58
CA ILE A 427 -8.93 21.61 -7.82
C ILE A 427 -8.47 23.06 -7.70
N GLN A 428 -7.77 23.40 -6.61
CA GLN A 428 -7.29 24.76 -6.38
C GLN A 428 -6.24 25.21 -7.41
N ALA A 429 -5.37 24.31 -7.85
CA ALA A 429 -4.37 24.61 -8.88
C ALA A 429 -5.03 24.92 -10.24
N LEU A 430 -6.07 24.17 -10.62
CA LEU A 430 -6.86 24.44 -11.82
C LEU A 430 -7.64 25.74 -11.70
N GLU A 431 -8.26 26.01 -10.55
CA GLU A 431 -8.99 27.26 -10.31
C GLU A 431 -8.07 28.49 -10.36
N ALA A 432 -6.89 28.41 -9.74
CA ALA A 432 -5.90 29.48 -9.82
C ALA A 432 -5.51 29.75 -11.28
N SER A 433 -5.28 28.70 -12.07
CA SER A 433 -4.96 28.82 -13.50
C SER A 433 -6.06 29.50 -14.30
N ARG A 434 -7.34 29.22 -13.98
CA ARG A 434 -8.52 29.87 -14.58
C ARG A 434 -8.56 31.37 -14.26
N THR A 435 -8.32 31.75 -13.00
CA THR A 435 -8.33 33.16 -12.57
C THR A 435 -7.09 33.96 -13.00
N SER A 436 -5.96 33.28 -13.23
CA SER A 436 -4.76 33.93 -13.76
C SER A 436 -4.82 34.10 -15.28
N SER A 437 -5.52 33.25 -16.03
CA SER A 437 -5.67 33.47 -17.48
C SER A 437 -6.54 34.68 -17.84
N THR A 438 -7.29 35.23 -16.88
CA THR A 438 -8.00 36.51 -17.01
C THR A 438 -7.10 37.73 -16.74
N LEU A 439 -5.86 37.54 -16.31
CA LEU A 439 -4.86 38.60 -16.07
C LEU A 439 -3.62 38.30 -16.93
N GLU A 440 -3.40 39.09 -17.99
CA GLU A 440 -2.27 38.96 -18.92
C GLU A 440 -0.91 38.84 -18.20
N THR A 441 -0.47 37.61 -17.93
CA THR A 441 0.88 37.33 -17.41
C THR A 441 1.44 36.03 -18.01
N PRO A 442 2.76 35.91 -18.22
CA PRO A 442 3.34 34.77 -18.92
C PRO A 442 3.31 33.50 -18.07
N LYS A 443 2.92 32.40 -18.70
CA LYS A 443 2.70 31.07 -18.10
C LYS A 443 4.02 30.45 -17.60
N PRO A 444 4.13 29.96 -16.34
CA PRO A 444 5.28 29.21 -15.87
C PRO A 444 5.33 27.79 -16.48
N PRO A 445 6.51 27.15 -16.58
CA PRO A 445 6.65 25.83 -17.19
C PRO A 445 6.12 24.75 -16.23
N GLY A 446 4.91 24.26 -16.50
CA GLY A 446 4.27 23.16 -15.81
C GLY A 446 3.41 22.33 -16.77
N PRO A 447 2.93 21.14 -16.37
CA PRO A 447 2.12 20.29 -17.23
C PRO A 447 0.93 21.09 -17.77
N VAL A 448 0.77 21.09 -19.09
CA VAL A 448 -0.31 21.79 -19.79
C VAL A 448 -1.63 21.13 -19.39
N PHE A 449 -2.29 21.67 -18.38
CA PHE A 449 -3.67 21.34 -18.08
C PHE A 449 -4.54 21.74 -19.28
N ALA A 450 -5.54 20.90 -19.60
CA ALA A 450 -6.61 21.22 -20.54
C ALA A 450 -7.09 22.65 -20.29
N ASP A 451 -7.38 23.39 -21.36
CA ASP A 451 -7.58 24.84 -21.36
C ASP A 451 -8.44 25.32 -20.18
N ALA A 452 -7.79 25.84 -19.13
CA ALA A 452 -8.44 26.26 -17.90
C ALA A 452 -9.42 27.42 -18.15
N SER A 453 -9.29 28.13 -19.27
CA SER A 453 -10.23 29.18 -19.68
C SER A 453 -11.64 28.64 -20.01
N SER A 454 -11.77 27.33 -20.25
CA SER A 454 -13.04 26.64 -20.51
C SER A 454 -13.80 26.22 -19.24
N LEU A 455 -13.25 26.48 -18.06
CA LEU A 455 -13.92 26.18 -16.78
C LEU A 455 -14.93 27.29 -16.44
N GLY A 456 -16.14 26.90 -16.02
CA GLY A 456 -17.11 27.84 -15.47
C GLY A 456 -16.83 28.20 -14.01
N GLU A 457 -17.88 28.58 -13.27
CA GLU A 457 -17.73 28.91 -11.85
C GLU A 457 -17.41 27.69 -11.00
N LEU A 458 -16.47 27.84 -10.05
CA LEU A 458 -16.18 26.83 -9.04
C LEU A 458 -17.38 26.65 -8.10
N HIS A 459 -17.71 25.38 -7.81
CA HIS A 459 -18.79 25.02 -6.91
C HIS A 459 -18.66 25.72 -5.55
N PRO A 460 -19.74 26.30 -4.97
CA PRO A 460 -19.67 27.08 -3.74
C PRO A 460 -19.03 26.36 -2.55
N ALA A 461 -19.22 25.05 -2.43
CA ALA A 461 -18.61 24.23 -1.38
C ALA A 461 -17.08 24.08 -1.49
N LEU A 462 -16.45 24.52 -2.59
CA LEU A 462 -15.01 24.40 -2.84
C LEU A 462 -14.27 25.75 -2.81
N ARG A 463 -14.99 26.86 -2.68
CA ARG A 463 -14.42 28.22 -2.66
C ARG A 463 -13.59 28.45 -1.38
N THR A 464 -12.49 29.20 -1.51
CA THR A 464 -11.44 29.38 -0.47
C THR A 464 -11.78 30.43 0.58
N ASP A 465 -12.84 31.21 0.37
CA ASP A 465 -13.38 32.24 1.26
C ASP A 465 -14.11 31.66 2.48
N ARG A 466 -14.46 30.37 2.45
CA ARG A 466 -15.04 29.65 3.60
C ARG A 466 -13.93 29.18 4.56
N LYS A 467 -14.00 29.62 5.82
CA LYS A 467 -13.12 29.19 6.93
C LYS A 467 -13.26 27.69 7.34
N ASP A 468 -14.12 26.92 6.66
CA ASP A 468 -14.43 25.55 7.03
C ASP A 468 -13.75 24.54 6.09
N ASP A 469 -12.59 24.03 6.51
CA ASP A 469 -11.90 22.94 5.82
C ASP A 469 -12.74 21.65 5.80
N GLY A 470 -13.65 21.48 6.78
CA GLY A 470 -14.54 20.33 6.90
C GLY A 470 -15.54 20.21 5.76
N GLY A 471 -16.25 21.29 5.42
CA GLY A 471 -17.21 21.30 4.31
C GLY A 471 -16.57 21.01 2.94
N ARG A 472 -15.37 21.55 2.67
CA ARG A 472 -14.62 21.25 1.44
C ARG A 472 -14.26 19.78 1.36
N GLN A 473 -13.73 19.23 2.44
CA GLN A 473 -13.33 17.83 2.52
C GLN A 473 -14.53 16.87 2.35
N GLN A 474 -15.69 17.22 2.91
CA GLN A 474 -16.93 16.47 2.74
C GLN A 474 -17.42 16.47 1.29
N TYR A 475 -17.39 17.62 0.61
CA TYR A 475 -17.76 17.70 -0.81
C TYR A 475 -16.82 16.87 -1.68
N VAL A 476 -15.50 16.98 -1.47
CA VAL A 476 -14.52 16.16 -2.21
C VAL A 476 -14.75 14.67 -1.95
N LEU A 477 -15.05 14.27 -0.71
CA LEU A 477 -15.38 12.89 -0.38
C LEU A 477 -16.65 12.42 -1.13
N ALA A 478 -17.70 13.24 -1.18
CA ALA A 478 -18.92 12.93 -1.94
C ALA A 478 -18.64 12.79 -3.45
N ALA A 479 -17.83 13.69 -4.01
CA ALA A 479 -17.40 13.60 -5.41
C ALA A 479 -16.61 12.31 -5.69
N LEU A 480 -15.68 11.93 -4.80
CA LEU A 480 -14.94 10.67 -4.91
C LEU A 480 -15.83 9.44 -4.78
N ARG A 481 -16.86 9.48 -3.93
CA ARG A 481 -17.87 8.40 -3.83
C ARG A 481 -18.64 8.22 -5.12
N LEU A 482 -19.07 9.33 -5.74
CA LEU A 482 -19.73 9.32 -7.05
C LEU A 482 -18.80 8.77 -8.14
N LEU A 483 -17.52 9.15 -8.10
CA LEU A 483 -16.50 8.78 -9.07
C LEU A 483 -15.70 7.52 -8.68
N ARG A 484 -16.18 6.68 -7.75
CA ARG A 484 -15.40 5.61 -7.10
C ARG A 484 -14.63 4.68 -8.05
N ASN A 485 -15.19 4.41 -9.24
CA ASN A 485 -14.60 3.53 -10.25
C ASN A 485 -13.49 4.21 -11.08
N LYS A 486 -13.38 5.54 -11.00
CA LYS A 486 -12.44 6.38 -11.75
C LYS A 486 -11.35 7.01 -10.88
N VAL A 487 -11.45 6.92 -9.55
CA VAL A 487 -10.54 7.62 -8.60
C VAL A 487 -9.06 7.30 -8.84
N TRP A 488 -8.74 6.13 -9.39
CA TRP A 488 -7.35 5.69 -9.52
C TRP A 488 -6.94 5.31 -10.95
N PRO A 489 -5.87 5.92 -11.50
CA PRO A 489 -4.93 6.86 -10.87
C PRO A 489 -5.53 8.24 -10.57
N LEU A 490 -4.99 8.97 -9.58
CA LEU A 490 -5.47 10.33 -9.25
C LEU A 490 -5.14 11.35 -10.36
N LYS A 491 -4.03 11.15 -11.07
CA LYS A 491 -3.62 12.01 -12.18
C LYS A 491 -4.73 12.07 -13.22
N GLY A 492 -5.21 13.27 -13.53
CA GLY A 492 -6.28 13.52 -14.50
C GLY A 492 -7.69 13.45 -13.91
N LEU A 493 -7.87 12.92 -12.69
CA LEU A 493 -9.20 12.73 -12.09
C LEU A 493 -10.05 14.01 -12.08
N VAL A 494 -9.46 15.13 -11.66
CA VAL A 494 -10.16 16.42 -11.56
C VAL A 494 -10.45 16.98 -12.96
N ALA A 495 -9.46 16.99 -13.85
CA ALA A 495 -9.59 17.53 -15.20
C ALA A 495 -10.63 16.74 -16.04
N ASP A 496 -10.60 15.42 -15.96
CA ASP A 496 -11.50 14.51 -16.69
C ASP A 496 -12.93 14.50 -16.15
N ASN A 497 -13.16 15.07 -14.96
CA ASN A 497 -14.47 15.11 -14.32
C ASN A 497 -14.81 16.53 -13.81
N ARG A 498 -14.42 17.55 -14.58
CA ARG A 498 -14.61 18.98 -14.24
C ARG A 498 -16.05 19.33 -13.87
N TYR A 499 -17.04 18.68 -14.48
CA TYR A 499 -18.47 18.87 -14.19
C TYR A 499 -18.84 18.61 -12.71
N ALA A 500 -18.04 17.82 -11.99
CA ALA A 500 -18.25 17.55 -10.57
C ALA A 500 -17.78 18.69 -9.65
N PHE A 501 -16.96 19.62 -10.16
CA PHE A 501 -16.29 20.65 -9.35
C PHE A 501 -16.56 22.08 -9.86
N TRP A 502 -16.76 22.25 -11.17
CA TRP A 502 -17.15 23.50 -11.80
C TRP A 502 -18.48 23.37 -12.54
N ARG A 503 -19.19 24.48 -12.65
CA ARG A 503 -20.27 24.64 -13.61
C ARG A 503 -19.72 24.52 -15.04
N PRO A 504 -20.44 23.87 -15.98
CA PRO A 504 -20.11 24.01 -17.40
C PRO A 504 -20.08 25.49 -17.81
N SER A 505 -19.05 25.93 -18.54
CA SER A 505 -19.01 27.30 -19.07
C SER A 505 -19.99 27.44 -20.23
N ARG A 506 -20.44 28.68 -20.51
CA ARG A 506 -21.25 29.00 -21.70
C ARG A 506 -20.53 28.56 -22.99
N SER A 507 -19.24 28.83 -23.10
CA SER A 507 -18.43 28.40 -24.25
C SER A 507 -18.46 26.89 -24.48
N ARG A 508 -18.34 26.08 -23.42
CA ARG A 508 -18.37 24.61 -23.55
C ARG A 508 -19.77 24.07 -23.85
N LEU A 509 -20.82 24.73 -23.38
CA LEU A 509 -22.19 24.39 -23.75
C LEU A 509 -22.41 24.66 -25.24
N LEU A 510 -22.01 25.83 -25.76
CA LEU A 510 -22.07 26.17 -27.19
C LEU A 510 -21.26 25.17 -28.05
N GLU A 511 -20.01 24.89 -27.68
CA GLU A 511 -19.15 23.94 -28.41
C GLU A 511 -19.74 22.53 -28.54
N THR A 512 -20.70 22.16 -27.68
CA THR A 512 -21.33 20.84 -27.67
C THR A 512 -22.80 20.86 -28.05
N LEU A 513 -23.36 22.03 -28.38
CA LEU A 513 -24.78 22.22 -28.69
C LEU A 513 -25.17 21.49 -29.98
N ASP A 514 -24.47 21.72 -31.09
CA ASP A 514 -24.75 21.08 -32.39
C ASP A 514 -24.80 19.55 -32.27
N ARG A 515 -23.84 18.98 -31.55
CA ARG A 515 -23.76 17.53 -31.33
C ARG A 515 -24.97 17.01 -30.54
N VAL A 516 -25.49 17.81 -29.61
CA VAL A 516 -26.66 17.43 -28.81
C VAL A 516 -27.92 17.59 -29.62
N ASP A 517 -28.05 18.68 -30.37
CA ASP A 517 -29.14 18.94 -31.30
C ASP A 517 -29.29 17.80 -32.32
N GLU A 518 -28.21 17.41 -33.00
CA GLU A 518 -28.20 16.26 -33.90
C GLU A 518 -28.61 14.95 -33.17
N ALA A 519 -28.16 14.76 -31.94
CA ALA A 519 -28.40 13.53 -31.19
C ALA A 519 -29.82 13.42 -30.60
N VAL A 520 -30.56 14.53 -30.51
CA VAL A 520 -31.95 14.57 -30.00
C VAL A 520 -32.97 14.78 -31.13
N GLY A 521 -32.56 15.31 -32.27
CA GLY A 521 -33.43 15.55 -33.42
C GLY A 521 -34.58 16.50 -33.08
N ASP A 522 -35.79 16.20 -33.57
CA ASP A 522 -36.97 17.02 -33.31
C ASP A 522 -37.52 16.75 -31.91
N VAL A 523 -37.76 17.81 -31.14
CA VAL A 523 -38.19 17.72 -29.74
C VAL A 523 -39.67 18.05 -29.62
N VAL A 524 -40.42 17.18 -28.92
CA VAL A 524 -41.83 17.37 -28.59
C VAL A 524 -41.96 17.39 -27.08
N VAL A 525 -42.57 18.45 -26.55
CA VAL A 525 -42.79 18.66 -25.11
C VAL A 525 -44.28 18.76 -24.84
N ASP A 526 -44.80 17.93 -23.93
CA ASP A 526 -46.23 17.88 -23.57
C ASP A 526 -47.15 17.75 -24.81
N GLY A 527 -46.69 17.02 -25.84
CA GLY A 527 -47.42 16.79 -27.09
C GLY A 527 -47.38 17.93 -28.10
N SER A 528 -46.64 19.02 -27.83
CA SER A 528 -46.46 20.15 -28.73
C SER A 528 -45.05 20.18 -29.29
N ALA A 529 -44.88 20.62 -30.55
CA ALA A 529 -43.56 20.85 -31.13
C ALA A 529 -42.80 21.90 -30.30
N GLY A 530 -41.54 21.64 -30.01
CA GLY A 530 -40.66 22.54 -29.27
C GLY A 530 -39.19 22.28 -29.63
N GLY A 531 -38.28 22.81 -28.83
CA GLY A 531 -36.84 22.62 -28.98
C GLY A 531 -36.17 22.15 -27.69
N ILE A 532 -34.84 22.18 -27.72
CA ILE A 532 -33.98 21.90 -26.55
C ILE A 532 -34.38 22.81 -25.39
N ARG A 533 -34.68 24.09 -25.66
CA ARG A 533 -35.06 25.08 -24.67
C ARG A 533 -36.34 24.69 -23.93
N GLU A 534 -37.43 24.40 -24.64
CA GLU A 534 -38.72 24.03 -24.04
C GLU A 534 -38.60 22.76 -23.18
N ALA A 535 -37.77 21.80 -23.63
CA ALA A 535 -37.50 20.60 -22.86
C ALA A 535 -36.74 20.91 -21.56
N LEU A 536 -35.75 21.81 -21.57
CA LEU A 536 -35.05 22.25 -20.36
C LEU A 536 -35.93 23.09 -19.43
N VAL A 537 -36.81 23.93 -19.96
CA VAL A 537 -37.82 24.67 -19.18
C VAL A 537 -38.78 23.70 -18.47
N SER A 538 -39.27 22.68 -19.18
CA SER A 538 -40.12 21.65 -18.58
C SER A 538 -39.38 20.86 -17.48
N ALA A 539 -38.12 20.50 -17.74
CA ALA A 539 -37.23 19.87 -16.77
C ALA A 539 -37.04 20.71 -15.50
N ARG A 540 -36.77 22.02 -15.65
CA ARG A 540 -36.63 22.97 -14.55
C ARG A 540 -37.92 23.08 -13.72
N ARG A 541 -39.08 23.21 -14.39
CA ARG A 541 -40.41 23.28 -13.75
C ARG A 541 -40.68 22.06 -12.85
N ILE A 542 -40.17 20.88 -13.20
CA ILE A 542 -40.36 19.65 -12.42
C ILE A 542 -39.41 19.57 -11.22
N LEU A 543 -38.20 20.11 -11.33
CA LEU A 543 -37.22 20.08 -10.24
C LEU A 543 -37.40 21.21 -9.21
N GLU A 544 -37.86 22.37 -9.64
CA GLU A 544 -38.00 23.57 -8.79
C GLU A 544 -38.81 23.34 -7.50
N PRO A 545 -39.95 22.60 -7.50
CA PRO A 545 -40.73 22.36 -6.29
C PRO A 545 -40.09 21.39 -5.30
N LEU A 546 -39.05 20.65 -5.68
CA LEU A 546 -38.40 19.69 -4.79
C LEU A 546 -37.68 20.42 -3.66
N SER A 547 -37.89 19.97 -2.42
CA SER A 547 -37.18 20.48 -1.24
C SER A 547 -35.74 19.93 -1.17
N GLU A 548 -34.88 20.55 -0.35
CA GLU A 548 -33.53 20.02 -0.05
C GLU A 548 -33.60 18.59 0.53
N ASP A 549 -34.57 18.30 1.40
CA ASP A 549 -34.76 16.96 1.98
C ASP A 549 -35.14 15.91 0.94
N SER A 550 -35.79 16.34 -0.15
CA SER A 550 -36.14 15.49 -1.28
C SER A 550 -35.06 15.44 -2.36
N TRP A 551 -33.95 16.18 -2.20
CA TRP A 551 -32.87 16.28 -3.19
C TRP A 551 -31.88 15.11 -3.08
N THR A 552 -32.40 13.89 -3.19
CA THR A 552 -31.59 12.65 -3.15
C THR A 552 -31.63 11.94 -4.50
N ALA A 553 -30.61 11.14 -4.82
CA ALA A 553 -30.54 10.43 -6.09
C ALA A 553 -31.77 9.56 -6.36
N VAL A 554 -32.39 9.00 -5.31
CA VAL A 554 -33.61 8.19 -5.42
C VAL A 554 -34.78 9.03 -5.93
N TYR A 555 -35.10 10.14 -5.27
CA TYR A 555 -36.19 11.01 -5.69
C TYR A 555 -35.91 11.71 -7.02
N LEU A 556 -34.67 12.15 -7.23
CA LEU A 556 -34.25 12.78 -8.49
C LEU A 556 -34.39 11.82 -9.67
N SER A 557 -34.12 10.52 -9.49
CA SER A 557 -34.34 9.52 -10.54
C SER A 557 -35.82 9.42 -10.94
N HIS A 558 -36.75 9.55 -9.98
CA HIS A 558 -38.19 9.55 -10.26
C HIS A 558 -38.65 10.86 -10.91
N ALA A 559 -38.16 12.01 -10.42
CA ALA A 559 -38.48 13.33 -10.98
C ALA A 559 -38.00 13.46 -12.43
N ILE A 560 -36.76 13.07 -12.73
CA ILE A 560 -36.23 13.03 -14.10
C ILE A 560 -37.03 12.06 -14.97
N GLY A 561 -37.44 10.91 -14.43
CA GLY A 561 -38.30 9.98 -15.16
C GLY A 561 -39.64 10.61 -15.56
N THR A 562 -40.23 11.40 -14.67
CA THR A 562 -41.47 12.14 -14.93
C THR A 562 -41.26 13.22 -15.99
N ALA A 563 -40.16 13.98 -15.90
CA ALA A 563 -39.80 14.98 -16.91
C ALA A 563 -39.56 14.35 -18.29
N ASN A 564 -38.87 13.22 -18.34
CA ASN A 564 -38.60 12.53 -19.60
C ASN A 564 -39.85 11.88 -20.20
N ALA A 565 -40.90 11.62 -19.42
CA ALA A 565 -42.17 11.14 -19.97
C ALA A 565 -42.91 12.23 -20.78
N SER A 566 -42.67 13.50 -20.45
CA SER A 566 -43.21 14.65 -21.20
C SER A 566 -42.34 15.10 -22.38
N ILE A 567 -41.15 14.52 -22.57
CA ILE A 567 -40.17 14.94 -23.58
C ILE A 567 -39.90 13.77 -24.54
N ILE A 568 -40.33 13.91 -25.79
CA ILE A 568 -40.12 12.91 -26.84
C ILE A 568 -39.21 13.50 -27.92
N CYS A 569 -38.18 12.76 -28.26
CA CYS A 569 -37.20 13.11 -29.29
C CYS A 569 -37.43 12.24 -30.52
N HIS A 570 -37.43 12.81 -31.72
CA HIS A 570 -37.64 12.12 -32.99
C HIS A 570 -36.43 12.31 -33.92
N ASP A 571 -36.04 11.23 -34.57
CA ASP A 571 -35.01 11.27 -35.60
C ASP A 571 -35.54 12.03 -36.83
N ARG A 572 -34.79 13.06 -37.28
CA ARG A 572 -35.21 13.99 -38.35
C ARG A 572 -35.42 13.30 -39.70
N GLU A 573 -34.72 12.19 -39.95
CA GLU A 573 -34.81 11.48 -41.23
C GLU A 573 -35.94 10.44 -41.22
N THR A 574 -36.07 9.70 -40.12
CA THR A 574 -36.98 8.55 -40.03
C THR A 574 -38.29 8.85 -39.31
N GLY A 575 -38.40 9.97 -38.62
CA GLY A 575 -39.53 10.36 -37.78
C GLY A 575 -39.74 9.47 -36.54
N LYS A 576 -38.87 8.48 -36.32
CA LYS A 576 -39.00 7.51 -35.23
C LYS A 576 -38.53 8.12 -33.92
N SER A 577 -39.21 7.77 -32.83
CA SER A 577 -38.77 8.17 -31.50
C SER A 577 -37.38 7.60 -31.17
N ILE A 578 -36.50 8.45 -30.64
CA ILE A 578 -35.15 8.11 -30.20
C ILE A 578 -35.20 7.76 -28.71
N PRO A 579 -35.06 6.48 -28.32
CA PRO A 579 -35.15 6.08 -26.92
C PRO A 579 -34.07 6.78 -26.07
N HIS A 580 -34.47 7.25 -24.89
CA HIS A 580 -33.59 7.87 -23.89
C HIS A 580 -32.88 9.16 -24.33
N ALA A 581 -33.20 9.74 -25.50
CA ALA A 581 -32.56 10.96 -25.99
C ALA A 581 -32.76 12.17 -25.05
N ALA A 582 -33.87 12.24 -24.33
CA ALA A 582 -34.08 13.26 -23.30
C ALA A 582 -32.95 13.31 -22.25
N PHE A 583 -32.32 12.17 -21.90
CA PHE A 583 -31.16 12.16 -20.99
C PHE A 583 -29.91 12.85 -21.56
N ARG A 584 -29.82 13.02 -22.89
CA ARG A 584 -28.73 13.78 -23.53
C ARG A 584 -28.87 15.27 -23.25
N LEU A 585 -30.09 15.80 -23.22
CA LEU A 585 -30.38 17.20 -22.83
C LEU A 585 -29.93 17.47 -21.39
N TRP A 586 -30.31 16.58 -20.46
CA TRP A 586 -29.87 16.63 -19.07
C TRP A 586 -28.34 16.59 -18.95
N ARG A 587 -27.69 15.69 -19.70
CA ARG A 587 -26.24 15.58 -19.67
C ARG A 587 -25.55 16.83 -20.21
N TRP A 588 -26.09 17.41 -21.28
CA TRP A 588 -25.59 18.64 -21.88
C TRP A 588 -25.65 19.78 -20.86
N ALA A 589 -26.82 20.07 -20.30
CA ALA A 589 -26.98 21.16 -19.34
C ALA A 589 -26.11 20.96 -18.07
N MET A 590 -26.01 19.73 -17.56
CA MET A 590 -25.29 19.47 -16.31
C MET A 590 -23.77 19.33 -16.47
N ALA A 591 -23.29 18.91 -17.64
CA ALA A 591 -21.90 18.49 -17.84
C ALA A 591 -21.31 18.82 -19.22
N ALA A 592 -21.95 19.67 -20.02
CA ALA A 592 -21.56 19.96 -21.42
C ALA A 592 -21.27 18.67 -22.22
N SER A 593 -22.16 17.69 -22.09
CA SER A 593 -22.08 16.40 -22.80
C SER A 593 -20.89 15.50 -22.40
N ASP A 594 -20.12 15.86 -21.38
CA ASP A 594 -19.02 15.03 -20.87
C ASP A 594 -19.52 13.68 -20.35
N PRO A 595 -18.83 12.57 -20.61
CA PRO A 595 -19.21 11.25 -20.10
C PRO A 595 -19.02 11.17 -18.57
N GLY A 596 -20.05 10.70 -17.86
CA GLY A 596 -20.06 10.76 -16.40
C GLY A 596 -21.01 9.77 -15.71
N PRO A 597 -21.11 9.84 -14.38
CA PRO A 597 -22.06 9.07 -13.57
C PRO A 597 -23.51 9.45 -13.93
N PRO A 598 -24.54 8.65 -13.58
CA PRO A 598 -25.93 8.98 -13.87
C PRO A 598 -26.33 10.41 -13.46
N VAL A 599 -27.16 11.07 -14.28
CA VAL A 599 -27.43 12.51 -14.11
C VAL A 599 -28.07 12.81 -12.75
N TYR A 600 -29.03 12.02 -12.28
CA TYR A 600 -29.63 12.19 -10.94
C TYR A 600 -28.59 12.16 -9.80
N ALA A 601 -27.54 11.36 -9.91
CA ALA A 601 -26.49 11.27 -8.90
C ALA A 601 -25.51 12.46 -8.99
N LEU A 602 -25.33 13.03 -10.19
CA LEU A 602 -24.63 14.30 -10.36
C LEU A 602 -25.44 15.47 -9.77
N LEU A 603 -26.76 15.50 -9.98
CA LEU A 603 -27.65 16.51 -9.37
C LEU A 603 -27.58 16.44 -7.84
N GLU A 604 -27.64 15.24 -7.26
CA GLU A 604 -27.47 15.06 -5.81
C GLU A 604 -26.12 15.60 -5.32
N LEU A 605 -25.02 15.30 -6.02
CA LEU A 605 -23.68 15.78 -5.65
C LEU A 605 -23.58 17.30 -5.64
N VAL A 606 -24.02 17.97 -6.71
CA VAL A 606 -23.91 19.44 -6.83
C VAL A 606 -24.95 20.17 -5.98
N GLY A 607 -25.99 19.47 -5.54
CA GLY A 607 -27.07 20.04 -4.75
C GLY A 607 -28.07 20.86 -5.58
N ARG A 608 -29.21 21.16 -4.96
CA ARG A 608 -30.37 21.79 -5.61
C ARG A 608 -30.05 23.12 -6.24
N HIS A 609 -29.47 24.04 -5.48
CA HIS A 609 -29.20 25.40 -5.94
C HIS A 609 -28.28 25.43 -7.16
N GLU A 610 -27.19 24.66 -7.16
CA GLU A 610 -26.25 24.62 -8.28
C GLU A 610 -26.83 23.88 -9.49
N ALA A 611 -27.63 22.83 -9.29
CA ALA A 611 -28.31 22.13 -10.38
C ALA A 611 -29.32 23.03 -11.10
N LEU A 612 -30.11 23.80 -10.37
CA LEU A 612 -31.04 24.77 -10.95
C LEU A 612 -30.28 25.89 -11.69
N ALA A 613 -29.22 26.43 -11.09
CA ALA A 613 -28.39 27.44 -11.74
C ALA A 613 -27.73 26.93 -13.05
N ARG A 614 -27.37 25.65 -13.13
CA ARG A 614 -26.89 25.02 -14.37
C ARG A 614 -27.96 24.96 -15.46
N LEU A 615 -29.21 24.65 -15.09
CA LEU A 615 -30.33 24.68 -16.03
C LEU A 615 -30.60 26.11 -16.51
N ASP A 616 -30.59 27.09 -15.61
CA ASP A 616 -30.80 28.50 -15.94
C ASP A 616 -29.79 28.98 -16.98
N VAL A 617 -28.49 28.72 -16.76
CA VAL A 617 -27.44 29.09 -17.72
C VAL A 617 -27.63 28.42 -19.08
N ALA A 618 -28.07 27.16 -19.13
CA ALA A 618 -28.31 26.45 -20.38
C ALA A 618 -29.56 26.96 -21.11
N ILE A 619 -30.61 27.36 -20.38
CA ILE A 619 -31.84 27.94 -20.95
C ILE A 619 -31.56 29.35 -21.50
N GLU A 620 -30.91 30.21 -20.71
CA GLU A 620 -30.52 31.57 -21.13
C GLU A 620 -29.66 31.56 -22.40
N LEU A 621 -28.74 30.59 -22.51
CA LEU A 621 -27.87 30.44 -23.66
C LEU A 621 -28.64 30.14 -24.95
N LEU A 622 -29.77 29.43 -24.86
CA LEU A 622 -30.63 29.15 -26.01
C LEU A 622 -31.58 30.31 -26.34
N GLU A 623 -31.90 31.17 -25.36
CA GLU A 623 -32.67 32.40 -25.62
C GLU A 623 -31.89 33.43 -26.44
N GLU A 624 -30.58 33.51 -26.20
CA GLU A 624 -29.70 34.42 -26.93
C GLU A 624 -29.48 33.97 -28.38
N ASP A 625 -29.40 32.66 -28.63
CA ASP A 625 -29.15 32.07 -29.95
C ASP A 625 -30.37 32.21 -30.89
N ASP A 626 -31.60 32.07 -30.37
CA ASP A 626 -32.85 32.30 -31.11
C ASP A 626 -33.07 33.78 -31.52
N SER A 627 -32.27 34.71 -30.97
CA SER A 627 -32.38 36.16 -31.18
C SER A 627 -31.39 36.74 -32.20
N THR A 628 -30.51 35.90 -32.75
CA THR A 628 -29.51 36.22 -33.79
C THR A 628 -29.80 35.49 -35.09
#